data_AF-A0A3N5I7S4-F1
#
_entry.id   AF-A0A3N5I7S4-F1
#
_cell.length_a   1.000
_cell.length_b   1.000
_cell.length_c   1.000
_cell.angle_alpha   90.00
_cell.angle_beta   90.00
_cell.angle_gamma   90.00
#
_symmetry.space_group_name_H-M   'P 1'
#
loop_
_entity.id
_entity.type
_entity.pdbx_description
1 polymer ?
#
loop_
_entity_poly.entity_id
_entity_poly.type
_entity_poly.pdbx_seq_one_letter_code
_entity_poly.pdbx_strand_id
1 'polypeptide(L)'
;MNDPRDIQGQLRGCSRRQFLSSAIALALLPLARPSLIDACSRPRSPTGTCVPSSWLDGGRLAVEGYTNQRSYLPGERVTLFMSSQTHTRATVAIHRLGVRQDFVWSAPVWVQPNAIPTDASEHGCRWERGVGSEVSFEVPATWPSGFYRITMSARSSDGRERDGEAFFVVRSMNPGRQSRILLMLSTNTYYAYNNYGLAATSGLATTHGSFYDQVRVASFLRPLPLGFLSPYDCRAGEAVSRQHRYAGWDKWEWPFVQWAEQNGIALDYATNEDLERHPDLLSSYRLVLSVGHDEYWSAGMRTALDRYIRAGGNAAFFSGNVCYRQVGLDLPHLRLTLEGEMDGRALWSHRQGVNRPENLLTGVSFCYGAIHPDPIPYTIYQPQHWLFEGLWPGGGKPKQFPQVGCIGYECDGCDFEWVSCAPVASHRDGTPGNFQILGLASGGCGNMKRSCIQRHSSVAMTDLRLGEEICGREPRCWVCGPKKEQS
;
A
#
# COMPACT_ATOMS: atom_id res chain seq x y z
N MET A 1 45.86 15.20 -7.80
CA MET A 1 46.65 15.63 -8.96
C MET A 1 47.06 14.39 -9.73
N ASN A 2 46.78 14.15 -11.02
CA ASN A 2 45.99 14.80 -12.09
C ASN A 2 45.42 13.67 -13.00
N ASP A 3 44.50 13.81 -13.96
CA ASP A 3 43.73 14.95 -14.52
C ASP A 3 42.29 14.46 -14.85
N PRO A 4 41.22 15.27 -14.75
CA PRO A 4 39.83 14.79 -14.92
C PRO A 4 39.32 14.60 -16.35
N ARG A 5 40.13 14.82 -17.40
CA ARG A 5 39.60 15.08 -18.77
C ARG A 5 39.45 13.90 -19.74
N ASP A 6 39.70 12.65 -19.33
CA ASP A 6 39.73 11.49 -20.24
C ASP A 6 38.53 10.52 -20.14
N ILE A 7 37.35 11.02 -19.73
CA ILE A 7 36.09 10.23 -19.68
C ILE A 7 34.97 10.90 -20.49
N GLN A 8 35.27 11.30 -21.74
CA GLN A 8 34.26 11.74 -22.72
C GLN A 8 34.30 10.98 -24.06
N GLY A 9 35.18 9.98 -24.21
CA GLY A 9 35.38 9.26 -25.47
C GLY A 9 34.39 8.13 -25.81
N GLN A 10 33.65 7.56 -24.84
CA GLN A 10 32.92 6.29 -25.03
C GLN A 10 31.41 6.28 -24.71
N LEU A 11 30.78 7.42 -24.44
CA LEU A 11 29.32 7.49 -24.17
C LEU A 11 28.53 8.22 -25.26
N ARG A 12 28.57 7.68 -26.48
CA ARG A 12 27.59 7.99 -27.54
C ARG A 12 26.79 6.73 -27.88
N GLY A 13 25.65 6.51 -27.19
CA GLY A 13 24.77 5.38 -27.48
C GLY A 13 23.58 5.15 -26.55
N CYS A 14 23.64 5.55 -25.27
CA CYS A 14 22.56 5.27 -24.32
C CYS A 14 21.38 6.25 -24.44
N SER A 15 20.24 5.76 -24.94
CA SER A 15 18.96 6.48 -24.88
C SER A 15 18.13 6.06 -23.66
N ARG A 16 17.22 6.95 -23.21
CA ARG A 16 16.38 6.87 -21.98
C ARG A 16 15.40 5.67 -21.86
N ARG A 17 15.60 4.54 -22.56
CA ARG A 17 14.56 3.51 -22.76
C ARG A 17 14.85 2.10 -22.19
N GLN A 18 15.90 1.90 -21.38
CA GLN A 18 16.37 0.55 -21.01
C GLN A 18 16.03 0.05 -19.57
N PHE A 19 15.23 0.76 -18.77
CA PHE A 19 15.24 0.56 -17.30
C PHE A 19 13.93 0.15 -16.61
N LEU A 20 12.83 -0.15 -17.33
CA LEU A 20 11.55 -0.42 -16.65
C LEU A 20 11.47 -1.79 -15.95
N SER A 21 12.24 -2.79 -16.41
CA SER A 21 11.99 -4.19 -16.09
C SER A 21 12.99 -4.84 -15.11
N SER A 22 14.17 -4.22 -14.89
CA SER A 22 15.10 -4.59 -13.79
C SER A 22 14.73 -3.98 -12.43
N ALA A 23 13.71 -3.11 -12.41
CA ALA A 23 13.29 -2.26 -11.30
C ALA A 23 13.06 -2.99 -9.96
N ILE A 24 12.21 -4.03 -9.99
CA ILE A 24 11.79 -4.76 -8.78
C ILE A 24 12.93 -5.61 -8.21
N ALA A 25 13.90 -6.01 -9.04
CA ALA A 25 15.02 -6.86 -8.62
C ALA A 25 16.17 -6.09 -7.94
N LEU A 26 16.42 -4.82 -8.33
CA LEU A 26 17.51 -4.02 -7.74
C LEU A 26 17.14 -3.29 -6.43
N ALA A 27 15.85 -3.08 -6.15
CA ALA A 27 15.41 -2.52 -4.87
C ALA A 27 15.68 -3.45 -3.66
N LEU A 28 16.09 -4.70 -3.91
CA LEU A 28 16.35 -5.75 -2.92
C LEU A 28 17.85 -6.12 -2.80
N LEU A 29 18.76 -5.16 -3.04
CA LEU A 29 20.19 -5.32 -2.77
C LEU A 29 20.61 -4.67 -1.43
N PRO A 30 20.53 -5.40 -0.30
CA PRO A 30 21.36 -5.06 0.85
C PRO A 30 22.82 -5.37 0.46
N LEU A 31 23.64 -4.33 0.36
CA LEU A 31 25.10 -4.50 0.41
C LEU A 31 25.46 -5.13 1.77
N ALA A 32 26.27 -6.19 1.71
CA ALA A 32 26.63 -7.11 2.81
C ALA A 32 25.51 -8.08 3.28
N ARG A 33 25.53 -9.29 2.71
CA ARG A 33 25.00 -10.50 3.36
C ARG A 33 26.00 -11.04 4.40
N PRO A 34 25.55 -11.41 5.60
CA PRO A 34 26.08 -12.57 6.32
C PRO A 34 25.42 -13.85 5.76
N SER A 35 26.20 -14.92 5.59
CA SER A 35 25.75 -16.21 5.06
C SER A 35 24.93 -17.02 6.07
N LEU A 36 23.78 -17.55 5.62
CA LEU A 36 22.80 -18.30 6.43
C LEU A 36 23.17 -19.77 6.75
N ILE A 37 24.46 -20.13 6.80
CA ILE A 37 24.90 -21.55 6.82
C ILE A 37 25.60 -22.01 8.12
N ASP A 38 26.17 -21.13 8.95
CA ASP A 38 26.84 -21.52 10.21
C ASP A 38 26.05 -21.14 11.48
N ALA A 39 24.85 -21.73 11.64
CA ALA A 39 24.03 -21.59 12.86
C ALA A 39 23.62 -22.93 13.52
N CYS A 40 24.09 -24.07 13.01
CA CYS A 40 23.73 -25.40 13.52
C CYS A 40 24.85 -26.12 14.29
N SER A 41 25.59 -25.44 15.18
CA SER A 41 26.20 -26.08 16.38
C SER A 41 26.97 -25.11 17.30
N ARG A 42 26.32 -24.59 18.35
CA ARG A 42 26.88 -24.31 19.70
C ARG A 42 25.77 -23.89 20.68
N PRO A 43 25.98 -23.96 22.01
CA PRO A 43 24.90 -24.32 22.94
C PRO A 43 23.93 -23.18 23.29
N ARG A 44 22.70 -23.56 23.63
CA ARG A 44 21.64 -22.68 24.15
C ARG A 44 22.11 -21.89 25.39
N SER A 45 22.20 -20.58 25.25
CA SER A 45 21.99 -19.61 26.34
C SER A 45 20.51 -19.20 26.33
N PRO A 46 19.73 -19.48 27.40
CA PRO A 46 18.29 -19.24 27.42
C PRO A 46 17.93 -17.83 27.92
N THR A 47 17.93 -16.84 27.03
CA THR A 47 17.35 -15.51 27.31
C THR A 47 16.73 -14.88 26.06
N GLY A 48 15.47 -14.44 26.13
CA GLY A 48 14.93 -13.43 25.20
C GLY A 48 13.96 -13.87 24.10
N THR A 49 13.36 -15.06 24.14
CA THR A 49 12.19 -15.35 23.29
C THR A 49 10.97 -14.55 23.76
N CYS A 50 10.37 -13.73 22.89
CA CYS A 50 9.05 -13.14 23.09
C CYS A 50 7.97 -14.25 23.06
N VAL A 51 7.78 -14.93 24.19
CA VAL A 51 6.68 -15.88 24.42
C VAL A 51 5.52 -15.12 25.07
N PRO A 52 4.27 -15.26 24.60
CA PRO A 52 3.12 -14.61 25.21
C PRO A 52 2.69 -15.35 26.49
N SER A 53 3.44 -15.15 27.58
CA SER A 53 3.07 -15.57 28.93
C SER A 53 2.71 -14.34 29.77
N SER A 54 1.41 -14.18 30.05
CA SER A 54 0.76 -13.04 30.72
C SER A 54 0.76 -11.70 29.95
N TRP A 55 -0.38 -11.01 30.01
CA TRP A 55 -0.66 -9.76 29.29
C TRP A 55 -0.20 -8.55 30.10
N LEU A 56 1.11 -8.32 30.23
CA LEU A 56 1.64 -7.22 31.06
C LEU A 56 2.79 -6.44 30.38
N ASP A 57 2.56 -5.13 30.29
CA ASP A 57 3.51 -4.02 30.07
C ASP A 57 4.45 -4.03 28.86
N GLY A 58 3.81 -3.91 27.69
CA GLY A 58 4.23 -2.88 26.74
C GLY A 58 3.62 -1.54 27.12
N GLY A 59 4.40 -0.65 27.71
CA GLY A 59 3.92 0.67 28.11
C GLY A 59 3.37 1.47 26.93
N ARG A 60 2.22 2.14 27.15
CA ARG A 60 1.64 3.09 26.19
C ARG A 60 2.68 4.13 25.76
N LEU A 61 2.59 4.59 24.52
CA LEU A 61 3.43 5.68 24.01
C LEU A 61 3.32 6.92 24.89
N ALA A 62 4.42 7.68 25.00
CA ALA A 62 4.45 8.90 25.80
C ALA A 62 3.44 9.94 25.28
N VAL A 63 3.26 10.00 23.96
CA VAL A 63 2.20 10.71 23.25
C VAL A 63 1.67 9.84 22.11
N GLU A 64 0.34 9.84 21.94
CA GLU A 64 -0.37 9.26 20.81
C GLU A 64 -1.21 10.35 20.14
N GLY A 65 -1.52 10.21 18.85
CA GLY A 65 -2.27 11.22 18.12
C GLY A 65 -2.89 10.75 16.81
N TYR A 66 -3.82 11.55 16.30
CA TYR A 66 -4.43 11.41 14.97
C TYR A 66 -4.85 12.77 14.44
N THR A 67 -4.90 12.91 13.12
CA THR A 67 -5.31 14.14 12.44
C THR A 67 -6.83 14.20 12.23
N ASN A 68 -7.38 15.40 12.14
CA ASN A 68 -8.81 15.62 11.91
C ASN A 68 -9.30 15.09 10.54
N GLN A 69 -8.40 14.94 9.56
CA GLN A 69 -8.62 14.31 8.26
C GLN A 69 -7.36 13.53 7.85
N ARG A 70 -7.40 12.69 6.82
CA ARG A 70 -6.20 11.99 6.30
C ARG A 70 -5.67 12.56 4.97
N SER A 71 -6.41 13.45 4.32
CA SER A 71 -6.07 14.01 3.02
C SER A 71 -6.37 15.51 3.01
N TYR A 72 -5.44 16.29 2.45
CA TYR A 72 -5.51 17.75 2.44
C TYR A 72 -5.02 18.31 1.10
N LEU A 73 -5.57 19.44 0.67
CA LEU A 73 -5.01 20.30 -0.36
C LEU A 73 -4.08 21.36 0.26
N PRO A 74 -3.09 21.88 -0.49
CA PRO A 74 -2.34 23.05 -0.06
C PRO A 74 -3.25 24.24 0.23
N GLY A 75 -3.04 24.90 1.36
CA GLY A 75 -3.91 25.93 1.93
C GLY A 75 -4.94 25.41 2.95
N GLU A 76 -5.21 24.10 3.02
CA GLU A 76 -6.09 23.55 4.05
C GLU A 76 -5.38 23.41 5.40
N ARG A 77 -6.18 23.38 6.48
CA ARG A 77 -5.69 23.33 7.86
C ARG A 77 -5.65 21.89 8.38
N VAL A 78 -4.46 21.41 8.69
CA VAL A 78 -4.24 20.18 9.45
C VAL A 78 -4.40 20.51 10.93
N THR A 79 -5.19 19.70 11.64
CA THR A 79 -5.25 19.70 13.11
C THR A 79 -4.91 18.31 13.61
N LEU A 80 -3.88 18.20 14.45
CA LEU A 80 -3.45 16.98 15.11
C LEU A 80 -3.96 17.00 16.56
N PHE A 81 -4.78 16.01 16.92
CA PHE A 81 -5.24 15.79 18.30
C PHE A 81 -4.36 14.74 18.98
N MET A 82 -4.04 14.95 20.25
CA MET A 82 -3.09 14.13 21.00
C MET A 82 -3.59 13.74 22.40
N SER A 83 -2.99 12.69 22.95
CA SER A 83 -3.17 12.26 24.34
C SER A 83 -1.87 11.66 24.87
N SER A 84 -1.62 11.85 26.16
CA SER A 84 -0.50 11.29 26.90
C SER A 84 -1.00 10.54 28.14
N GLN A 85 -0.12 9.87 28.88
CA GLN A 85 -0.44 9.35 30.22
C GLN A 85 -0.34 10.42 31.32
N THR A 86 0.55 11.39 31.14
CA THR A 86 0.83 12.49 32.09
C THR A 86 0.97 13.80 31.34
N HIS A 87 0.76 14.94 32.01
CA HIS A 87 1.00 16.24 31.38
C HIS A 87 2.48 16.36 31.02
N THR A 88 2.78 16.42 29.72
CA THR A 88 4.16 16.31 29.20
C THR A 88 4.41 17.31 28.08
N ARG A 89 5.66 17.70 27.92
CA ARG A 89 6.11 18.50 26.78
C ARG A 89 6.59 17.57 25.68
N ALA A 90 6.01 17.72 24.50
CA ALA A 90 6.38 16.95 23.32
C ALA A 90 6.89 17.87 22.20
N THR A 91 7.55 17.26 21.23
CA THR A 91 7.88 17.89 19.94
C THR A 91 7.13 17.13 18.86
N VAL A 92 6.33 17.85 18.08
CA VAL A 92 5.75 17.33 16.83
C VAL A 92 6.71 17.67 15.71
N ALA A 93 7.10 16.68 14.91
CA ALA A 93 7.94 16.85 13.72
C ALA A 93 7.26 16.19 12.51
N ILE A 94 7.38 16.80 11.33
CA ILE A 94 6.73 16.33 10.10
C ILE A 94 7.77 16.12 9.02
N HIS A 95 7.71 14.95 8.37
CA HIS A 95 8.56 14.57 7.26
C HIS A 95 7.71 14.17 6.04
N ARG A 96 8.03 14.71 4.86
CA ARG A 96 7.57 14.11 3.60
C ARG A 96 8.35 12.81 3.39
N LEU A 97 7.64 11.70 3.18
CA LEU A 97 8.26 10.41 2.91
C LEU A 97 8.28 10.14 1.41
N GLY A 98 9.48 10.19 0.83
CA GLY A 98 9.79 9.88 -0.56
C GLY A 98 11.05 9.02 -0.65
N VAL A 99 11.90 9.24 -1.66
CA VAL A 99 13.28 8.71 -1.73
C VAL A 99 14.09 9.06 -0.47
N ARG A 100 13.82 10.23 0.10
CA ARG A 100 14.35 10.70 1.40
C ARG A 100 13.19 10.97 2.35
N GLN A 101 13.54 11.17 3.62
CA GLN A 101 12.63 11.72 4.62
C GLN A 101 12.94 13.22 4.75
N ASP A 102 12.25 14.05 3.96
CA ASP A 102 12.51 15.48 3.96
C ASP A 102 11.75 16.13 5.13
N PHE A 103 12.48 16.66 6.12
CA PHE A 103 11.90 17.43 7.23
C PHE A 103 11.27 18.72 6.72
N VAL A 104 10.00 18.98 7.07
CA VAL A 104 9.24 20.13 6.56
C VAL A 104 8.65 21.05 7.63
N TRP A 105 8.45 20.57 8.86
CA TRP A 105 7.83 21.36 9.93
C TRP A 105 8.06 20.75 11.32
N SER A 106 8.07 21.60 12.35
CA SER A 106 7.99 21.15 13.75
C SER A 106 7.38 22.20 14.67
N ALA A 107 6.75 21.77 15.77
CA ALA A 107 6.38 22.63 16.88
C ALA A 107 6.57 21.93 18.24
N PRO A 108 6.99 22.66 19.29
CA PRO A 108 6.83 22.21 20.66
C PRO A 108 5.35 22.29 21.07
N VAL A 109 4.85 21.27 21.74
CA VAL A 109 3.46 21.21 22.22
C VAL A 109 3.43 20.75 23.68
N TRP A 110 2.42 21.19 24.41
CA TRP A 110 2.04 20.54 25.67
C TRP A 110 0.94 19.53 25.36
N VAL A 111 1.05 18.33 25.92
CA VAL A 111 0.05 17.28 25.78
C VAL A 111 -0.39 16.87 27.17
N GLN A 112 -1.70 16.94 27.39
CA GLN A 112 -2.34 16.47 28.61
C GLN A 112 -3.12 15.16 28.39
N PRO A 113 -3.38 14.38 29.46
CA PRO A 113 -4.14 13.14 29.34
C PRO A 113 -5.56 13.40 28.85
N ASN A 114 -5.93 12.78 27.74
CA ASN A 114 -7.31 12.68 27.29
C ASN A 114 -7.79 11.23 27.43
N ALA A 115 -9.03 11.06 27.88
CA ALA A 115 -9.65 9.75 28.03
C ALA A 115 -9.63 8.97 26.71
N ILE A 116 -9.48 7.65 26.79
CA ILE A 116 -9.74 6.73 25.68
C ILE A 116 -11.09 6.09 25.98
N PRO A 117 -12.13 6.34 25.19
CA PRO A 117 -13.41 5.65 25.33
C PRO A 117 -13.30 4.16 25.00
N THR A 118 -14.14 3.33 25.62
CA THR A 118 -14.20 1.88 25.32
C THR A 118 -14.66 1.60 23.89
N ASP A 119 -15.43 2.52 23.31
CA ASP A 119 -15.97 2.52 21.95
C ASP A 119 -15.07 3.25 20.93
N ALA A 120 -13.82 3.60 21.30
CA ALA A 120 -12.93 4.40 20.46
C ALA A 120 -12.58 3.76 19.10
N SER A 121 -12.70 2.43 18.97
CA SER A 121 -12.54 1.72 17.69
C SER A 121 -13.62 2.12 16.68
N GLU A 122 -14.86 2.30 17.12
CA GLU A 122 -16.05 2.52 16.27
C GLU A 122 -16.37 4.01 16.14
N HIS A 123 -16.27 4.75 17.26
CA HIS A 123 -16.70 6.14 17.36
C HIS A 123 -15.55 7.15 17.51
N GLY A 124 -14.29 6.69 17.49
CA GLY A 124 -13.11 7.53 17.62
C GLY A 124 -12.83 7.95 19.07
N CYS A 125 -11.63 8.46 19.32
CA CYS A 125 -11.16 8.82 20.66
C CYS A 125 -11.81 10.09 21.23
N ARG A 126 -12.41 10.93 20.36
CA ARG A 126 -13.10 12.17 20.71
C ARG A 126 -12.22 13.25 21.35
N TRP A 127 -10.91 13.22 21.07
CA TRP A 127 -9.93 14.18 21.60
C TRP A 127 -10.11 15.59 21.05
N GLU A 128 -10.84 15.78 19.94
CA GLU A 128 -11.30 17.07 19.43
C GLU A 128 -12.28 17.81 20.37
N ARG A 129 -12.80 17.10 21.38
CA ARG A 129 -13.65 17.65 22.45
C ARG A 129 -12.88 17.87 23.76
N GLY A 130 -11.63 17.40 23.81
CA GLY A 130 -10.71 17.66 24.90
C GLY A 130 -10.19 19.10 24.83
N VAL A 131 -9.64 19.57 25.95
CA VAL A 131 -8.95 20.87 26.00
C VAL A 131 -7.45 20.61 25.77
N GLY A 132 -6.74 21.54 25.16
CA GLY A 132 -5.29 21.73 25.38
C GLY A 132 -4.31 20.66 24.90
N SER A 133 -4.73 19.69 24.07
CA SER A 133 -3.84 18.68 23.45
C SER A 133 -3.98 18.66 21.92
N GLU A 134 -3.94 19.83 21.28
CA GLU A 134 -4.00 19.94 19.83
C GLU A 134 -2.88 20.85 19.28
N VAL A 135 -2.52 20.64 18.01
CA VAL A 135 -1.73 21.60 17.24
C VAL A 135 -2.26 21.69 15.81
N SER A 136 -2.33 22.91 15.30
CA SER A 136 -2.83 23.18 13.95
C SER A 136 -1.85 24.01 13.12
N PHE A 137 -1.77 23.72 11.83
CA PHE A 137 -1.03 24.51 10.84
C PHE A 137 -1.73 24.42 9.48
N GLU A 138 -1.43 25.37 8.59
CA GLU A 138 -1.91 25.34 7.20
C GLU A 138 -0.86 24.67 6.31
N VAL A 139 -1.30 23.79 5.41
CA VAL A 139 -0.42 23.12 4.44
C VAL A 139 0.15 24.18 3.49
N PRO A 140 1.46 24.46 3.48
CA PRO A 140 2.03 25.49 2.61
C PRO A 140 1.83 25.17 1.13
N ALA A 141 1.56 26.20 0.32
CA ALA A 141 1.41 26.07 -1.14
C ALA A 141 2.65 25.48 -1.87
N THR A 142 3.80 25.43 -1.19
CA THR A 142 5.06 24.86 -1.67
C THR A 142 5.20 23.36 -1.39
N TRP A 143 4.35 22.76 -0.57
CA TRP A 143 4.42 21.33 -0.27
C TRP A 143 3.90 20.53 -1.47
N PRO A 144 4.73 19.65 -2.07
CA PRO A 144 4.32 18.81 -3.17
C PRO A 144 3.33 17.74 -2.69
N SER A 145 2.64 17.10 -3.64
CA SER A 145 1.85 15.92 -3.30
C SER A 145 2.76 14.81 -2.72
N GLY A 146 2.25 14.10 -1.72
CA GLY A 146 3.06 13.16 -0.96
C GLY A 146 2.38 12.60 0.27
N PHE A 147 3.00 11.56 0.83
CA PHE A 147 2.74 11.05 2.17
C PHE A 147 3.56 11.84 3.18
N TYR A 148 2.92 12.34 4.24
CA TYR A 148 3.55 13.12 5.30
C TYR A 148 3.36 12.41 6.63
N ARG A 149 4.48 11.96 7.23
CA ARG A 149 4.48 11.32 8.54
C ARG A 149 4.70 12.38 9.62
N ILE A 150 3.87 12.29 10.65
CA ILE A 150 3.96 13.05 11.90
C ILE A 150 4.61 12.15 12.94
N THR A 151 5.66 12.65 13.60
CA THR A 151 6.33 12.02 14.74
C THR A 151 6.09 12.88 15.97
N MET A 152 5.69 12.25 17.08
CA MET A 152 5.33 12.89 18.35
C MET A 152 6.28 12.40 19.45
N SER A 153 7.35 13.16 19.67
CA SER A 153 8.43 12.79 20.59
C SER A 153 8.25 13.41 21.96
N ALA A 154 8.24 12.59 23.02
CA ALA A 154 8.22 13.04 24.40
C ALA A 154 9.03 12.09 25.29
N ARG A 155 9.53 12.60 26.44
CA ARG A 155 10.08 11.74 27.50
C ARG A 155 8.92 11.06 28.23
N SER A 156 8.94 9.73 28.28
CA SER A 156 8.04 8.96 29.15
C SER A 156 8.46 9.09 30.62
N SER A 157 7.56 8.69 31.52
CA SER A 157 7.82 8.59 32.96
C SER A 157 8.84 7.51 33.33
N ASP A 158 8.98 6.45 32.52
CA ASP A 158 9.99 5.39 32.68
C ASP A 158 11.32 5.68 31.96
N GLY A 159 11.49 6.90 31.42
CA GLY A 159 12.72 7.34 30.74
C GLY A 159 12.94 6.74 29.34
N ARG A 160 12.01 5.92 28.84
CA ARG A 160 12.05 5.34 27.50
C ARG A 160 11.50 6.30 26.45
N GLU A 161 12.39 6.81 25.62
CA GLU A 161 11.98 7.51 24.39
C GLU A 161 11.32 6.49 23.42
N ARG A 162 10.03 6.72 23.16
CA ARG A 162 9.18 6.02 22.19
C ARG A 162 8.24 7.07 21.57
N ASP A 163 8.46 7.37 20.31
CA ASP A 163 7.67 8.35 19.57
C ASP A 163 6.32 7.77 19.16
N GLY A 164 5.26 8.57 19.27
CA GLY A 164 4.01 8.28 18.59
C GLY A 164 4.04 8.69 17.14
N GLU A 165 3.26 8.02 16.30
CA GLU A 165 3.18 8.32 14.87
C GLU A 165 1.74 8.57 14.41
N ALA A 166 1.59 9.52 13.50
CA ALA A 166 0.38 9.75 12.72
C ALA A 166 0.76 10.11 11.28
N PHE A 167 -0.20 10.24 10.38
CA PHE A 167 0.07 10.62 8.99
C PHE A 167 -1.03 11.48 8.40
N PHE A 168 -0.70 12.17 7.32
CA PHE A 168 -1.66 12.73 6.38
C PHE A 168 -1.07 12.71 4.97
N VAL A 169 -1.93 12.94 3.99
CA VAL A 169 -1.57 12.99 2.57
C VAL A 169 -1.83 14.41 2.08
N VAL A 170 -0.88 14.97 1.32
CA VAL A 170 -1.12 16.19 0.55
C VAL A 170 -1.43 15.79 -0.88
N ARG A 171 -2.60 16.22 -1.36
CA ARG A 171 -3.03 16.04 -2.74
C ARG A 171 -2.44 17.11 -3.64
N SER A 172 -2.35 16.79 -4.93
CA SER A 172 -1.98 17.75 -5.96
C SER A 172 -3.06 18.84 -6.09
N MET A 173 -2.68 20.10 -5.88
CA MET A 173 -3.56 21.26 -6.13
C MET A 173 -3.91 21.42 -7.62
N ASN A 174 -3.12 20.80 -8.51
CA ASN A 174 -3.36 20.77 -9.94
C ASN A 174 -3.25 19.30 -10.42
N PRO A 175 -4.28 18.45 -10.17
CA PRO A 175 -4.27 17.05 -10.55
C PRO A 175 -3.82 16.83 -12.00
N GLY A 176 -2.93 15.86 -12.21
CA GLY A 176 -2.43 15.55 -13.56
C GLY A 176 -1.40 16.53 -14.12
N ARG A 177 -1.07 17.64 -13.44
CA ARG A 177 -0.17 18.68 -13.97
C ARG A 177 1.30 18.45 -13.62
N GLN A 178 1.58 18.02 -12.38
CA GLN A 178 2.94 17.73 -11.91
C GLN A 178 3.32 16.28 -12.20
N SER A 179 2.47 15.32 -11.83
CA SER A 179 2.53 13.95 -12.32
C SER A 179 1.33 13.58 -13.19
N ARG A 180 1.52 12.60 -14.09
CA ARG A 180 0.44 11.91 -14.81
C ARG A 180 0.09 10.56 -14.17
N ILE A 181 0.68 10.25 -13.02
CA ILE A 181 0.53 9.00 -12.27
C ILE A 181 0.00 9.34 -10.88
N LEU A 182 -1.12 8.71 -10.50
CA LEU A 182 -1.69 8.80 -9.17
C LEU A 182 -1.39 7.52 -8.39
N LEU A 183 -0.75 7.61 -7.24
CA LEU A 183 -0.70 6.53 -6.26
C LEU A 183 -1.92 6.65 -5.34
N MET A 184 -2.80 5.66 -5.41
CA MET A 184 -3.88 5.47 -4.44
C MET A 184 -3.36 4.63 -3.27
N LEU A 185 -3.49 5.18 -2.06
CA LEU A 185 -2.98 4.58 -0.83
C LEU A 185 -4.06 3.72 -0.17
N SER A 186 -3.65 2.55 0.34
CA SER A 186 -4.54 1.52 0.95
C SER A 186 -5.04 1.87 2.37
N THR A 187 -5.33 3.14 2.60
CA THR A 187 -5.81 3.71 3.87
C THR A 187 -7.03 3.01 4.49
N ASN A 188 -7.95 2.46 3.70
CA ASN A 188 -9.06 1.67 4.21
C ASN A 188 -8.54 0.38 4.87
N THR A 189 -7.59 -0.32 4.23
CA THR A 189 -6.89 -1.47 4.81
C THR A 189 -6.20 -1.07 6.12
N TYR A 190 -5.50 0.07 6.18
CA TYR A 190 -4.82 0.52 7.40
C TYR A 190 -5.78 0.60 8.60
N TYR A 191 -7.03 1.07 8.39
CA TYR A 191 -8.01 1.21 9.47
C TYR A 191 -8.89 -0.03 9.70
N ALA A 192 -9.10 -0.88 8.70
CA ALA A 192 -9.70 -2.20 8.87
C ALA A 192 -8.82 -3.12 9.73
N TYR A 193 -7.50 -3.01 9.57
CA TYR A 193 -6.47 -3.69 10.37
C TYR A 193 -6.08 -2.93 11.66
N ASN A 194 -6.55 -1.70 11.88
CA ASN A 194 -6.23 -0.94 13.09
C ASN A 194 -6.93 -1.53 14.33
N ASN A 195 -6.16 -2.17 15.21
CA ASN A 195 -6.65 -2.78 16.46
C ASN A 195 -6.54 -1.87 17.70
N TYR A 196 -6.31 -0.56 17.52
CA TYR A 196 -6.40 0.44 18.59
C TYR A 196 -7.86 0.62 19.03
N GLY A 197 -8.14 0.53 20.34
CA GLY A 197 -9.50 0.53 20.86
C GLY A 197 -9.59 -0.03 22.28
N LEU A 198 -10.51 -0.96 22.50
CA LEU A 198 -11.01 -1.39 23.80
C LEU A 198 -9.94 -1.63 24.88
N ALA A 199 -8.87 -2.37 24.59
CA ALA A 199 -7.83 -2.68 25.58
C ALA A 199 -6.97 -1.47 26.00
N ALA A 200 -6.88 -0.41 25.17
CA ALA A 200 -6.13 0.81 25.50
C ALA A 200 -6.75 1.57 26.69
N THR A 201 -8.04 1.35 26.98
CA THR A 201 -8.70 1.87 28.18
C THR A 201 -8.15 1.28 29.49
N SER A 202 -7.55 0.09 29.43
CA SER A 202 -6.90 -0.59 30.56
C SER A 202 -5.37 -0.41 30.55
N GLY A 203 -4.85 0.54 29.77
CA GLY A 203 -3.41 0.83 29.66
C GLY A 203 -2.62 -0.13 28.77
N LEU A 204 -3.24 -1.15 28.17
CA LEU A 204 -2.59 -2.14 27.31
C LEU A 204 -2.41 -1.63 25.88
N ALA A 205 -1.25 -1.92 25.29
CA ALA A 205 -0.94 -1.63 23.88
C ALA A 205 -1.73 -2.52 22.90
N THR A 206 -3.00 -2.16 22.66
CA THR A 206 -3.91 -2.71 21.64
C THR A 206 -4.37 -4.17 21.81
N THR A 207 -5.69 -4.37 21.78
CA THR A 207 -6.40 -5.52 21.20
C THR A 207 -7.90 -5.21 21.17
N HIS A 208 -8.62 -5.76 20.19
CA HIS A 208 -10.06 -5.57 19.99
C HIS A 208 -10.45 -4.19 19.46
N GLY A 209 -10.04 -3.91 18.22
CA GLY A 209 -10.42 -2.69 17.48
C GLY A 209 -10.47 -2.83 15.96
N SER A 210 -10.03 -3.97 15.40
CA SER A 210 -9.96 -4.25 13.95
C SER A 210 -11.14 -5.10 13.49
N PHE A 211 -11.39 -5.19 12.19
CA PHE A 211 -12.42 -6.09 11.64
C PHE A 211 -12.13 -7.57 11.93
N TYR A 212 -10.84 -7.93 12.08
CA TYR A 212 -10.41 -9.26 12.52
C TYR A 212 -10.74 -9.54 14.00
N ASP A 213 -10.97 -8.50 14.80
CA ASP A 213 -11.49 -8.61 16.17
C ASP A 213 -13.04 -8.63 16.24
N GLN A 214 -13.73 -8.83 15.11
CA GLN A 214 -15.20 -8.80 14.97
C GLN A 214 -15.86 -7.42 15.18
N VAL A 215 -15.08 -6.34 15.12
CA VAL A 215 -15.63 -4.98 15.03
C VAL A 215 -16.21 -4.77 13.62
N ARG A 216 -17.39 -4.15 13.50
CA ARG A 216 -18.01 -3.86 12.19
C ARG A 216 -17.81 -2.44 11.68
N VAL A 217 -17.42 -1.51 12.55
CA VAL A 217 -17.21 -0.09 12.23
C VAL A 217 -15.85 0.35 12.75
N ALA A 218 -15.02 0.93 11.89
CA ALA A 218 -13.69 1.43 12.20
C ALA A 218 -13.67 2.95 12.02
N SER A 219 -13.49 3.71 13.10
CA SER A 219 -13.27 5.15 13.00
C SER A 219 -11.88 5.46 12.47
N PHE A 220 -11.80 6.55 11.70
CA PHE A 220 -10.55 7.18 11.30
C PHE A 220 -9.96 8.12 12.38
N LEU A 221 -10.80 8.57 13.33
CA LEU A 221 -10.44 9.51 14.41
C LEU A 221 -9.86 8.78 15.63
N ARG A 222 -8.82 7.99 15.39
CA ARG A 222 -8.05 7.25 16.40
C ARG A 222 -6.60 7.06 15.92
N PRO A 223 -5.62 6.93 16.83
CA PRO A 223 -4.23 6.62 16.46
C PRO A 223 -4.11 5.34 15.64
N LEU A 224 -3.06 5.26 14.81
CA LEU A 224 -2.63 3.99 14.21
C LEU A 224 -1.73 3.23 15.20
N PRO A 225 -1.71 1.88 15.17
CA PRO A 225 -0.78 1.11 15.97
C PRO A 225 0.66 1.25 15.48
N LEU A 226 1.61 1.04 16.39
CA LEU A 226 3.03 0.96 16.04
C LEU A 226 3.27 -0.12 14.98
N GLY A 227 4.19 0.16 14.06
CA GLY A 227 4.50 -0.72 12.93
C GLY A 227 3.60 -0.53 11.71
N PHE A 228 2.73 0.48 11.63
CA PHE A 228 1.94 0.81 10.43
C PHE A 228 2.56 1.92 9.57
N LEU A 229 3.39 2.79 10.16
CA LEU A 229 3.96 3.98 9.49
C LEU A 229 5.49 3.95 9.44
N SER A 230 6.11 3.07 10.22
CA SER A 230 7.55 2.83 10.28
C SER A 230 7.84 1.38 10.66
N PRO A 231 9.03 0.84 10.33
CA PRO A 231 9.47 -0.46 10.82
C PRO A 231 9.52 -0.46 12.36
N TYR A 232 8.94 -1.49 12.98
CA TYR A 232 8.87 -1.59 14.42
C TYR A 232 9.46 -2.90 14.95
N ASP A 233 10.55 -2.76 15.70
CA ASP A 233 11.13 -3.80 16.53
C ASP A 233 10.58 -3.73 17.96
N CYS A 234 9.89 -4.80 18.37
CA CYS A 234 9.37 -4.95 19.72
C CYS A 234 10.51 -5.06 20.76
N ARG A 235 10.43 -4.29 21.85
CA ARG A 235 11.27 -4.55 23.04
C ARG A 235 10.67 -5.72 23.83
N ALA A 236 11.50 -6.39 24.63
CA ALA A 236 11.02 -7.41 25.56
C ALA A 236 9.94 -6.81 26.49
N GLY A 237 8.78 -7.48 26.56
CA GLY A 237 7.58 -7.00 27.26
C GLY A 237 6.59 -6.23 26.38
N GLU A 238 7.02 -5.61 25.28
CA GLU A 238 6.12 -4.82 24.43
C GLU A 238 5.14 -5.70 23.62
N ALA A 239 3.85 -5.50 23.84
CA ALA A 239 2.79 -6.07 23.01
C ALA A 239 2.69 -5.29 21.69
N VAL A 240 2.91 -5.97 20.57
CA VAL A 240 2.74 -5.39 19.24
C VAL A 240 1.31 -5.57 18.77
N SER A 241 0.81 -4.64 17.96
CA SER A 241 -0.38 -4.88 17.16
C SER A 241 -0.19 -6.16 16.34
N ARG A 242 -1.08 -7.14 16.51
CA ARG A 242 -1.06 -8.40 15.74
C ARG A 242 -1.18 -8.17 14.24
N GLN A 243 -1.64 -6.98 13.85
CA GLN A 243 -1.92 -6.56 12.50
C GLN A 243 -0.76 -5.76 11.86
N HIS A 244 0.27 -5.40 12.64
CA HIS A 244 1.42 -4.58 12.20
C HIS A 244 2.24 -5.16 11.04
N ARG A 245 1.99 -6.41 10.64
CA ARG A 245 2.69 -7.12 9.55
C ARG A 245 1.91 -7.14 8.25
N TYR A 246 0.61 -6.84 8.31
CA TYR A 246 -0.35 -7.12 7.24
C TYR A 246 -0.88 -5.86 6.56
N ALA A 247 -0.76 -4.70 7.24
CA ALA A 247 -1.10 -3.39 6.70
C ALA A 247 -0.03 -2.36 7.13
N GLY A 248 0.08 -1.26 6.38
CA GLY A 248 0.97 -0.15 6.69
C GLY A 248 1.86 0.29 5.53
N TRP A 249 2.13 1.60 5.51
CA TRP A 249 2.88 2.33 4.49
C TRP A 249 4.34 1.87 4.34
N ASP A 250 4.98 1.49 5.46
CA ASP A 250 6.40 1.18 5.54
C ASP A 250 6.83 -0.08 4.78
N LYS A 251 5.89 -1.00 4.52
CA LYS A 251 6.16 -2.31 3.90
C LYS A 251 6.09 -2.30 2.38
N TRP A 252 5.14 -1.56 1.84
CA TRP A 252 4.69 -1.73 0.46
C TRP A 252 4.77 -0.44 -0.35
N GLU A 253 3.98 0.56 0.02
CA GLU A 253 3.91 1.81 -0.75
C GLU A 253 5.21 2.61 -0.59
N TRP A 254 5.84 2.65 0.58
CA TRP A 254 7.07 3.43 0.76
C TRP A 254 8.28 2.88 -0.03
N PRO A 255 8.60 1.56 -0.02
CA PRO A 255 9.66 1.02 -0.87
C PRO A 255 9.40 1.24 -2.37
N PHE A 256 8.14 1.13 -2.81
CA PHE A 256 7.76 1.46 -4.19
C PHE A 256 7.99 2.93 -4.52
N VAL A 257 7.60 3.84 -3.62
CA VAL A 257 7.79 5.29 -3.76
C VAL A 257 9.28 5.66 -3.76
N GLN A 258 10.09 5.04 -2.90
CA GLN A 258 11.55 5.21 -2.91
C GLN A 258 12.13 4.80 -4.26
N TRP A 259 11.76 3.62 -4.78
CA TRP A 259 12.17 3.17 -6.11
C TRP A 259 11.72 4.14 -7.22
N ALA A 260 10.46 4.57 -7.19
CA ALA A 260 9.89 5.46 -8.21
C ALA A 260 10.63 6.81 -8.25
N GLU A 261 10.81 7.47 -7.10
CA GLU A 261 11.49 8.75 -7.02
C GLU A 261 13.00 8.63 -7.33
N GLN A 262 13.67 7.53 -6.94
CA GLN A 262 15.06 7.24 -7.35
C GLN A 262 15.21 7.14 -8.89
N ASN A 263 14.18 6.68 -9.58
CA ASN A 263 14.14 6.55 -11.04
C ASN A 263 13.55 7.80 -11.74
N GLY A 264 13.30 8.89 -11.00
CA GLY A 264 12.76 10.14 -11.54
C GLY A 264 11.28 10.06 -11.95
N ILE A 265 10.54 9.07 -11.44
CA ILE A 265 9.11 8.90 -11.66
C ILE A 265 8.37 9.71 -10.59
N ALA A 266 7.82 10.87 -10.99
CA ALA A 266 6.99 11.68 -10.13
C ALA A 266 5.63 11.01 -9.88
N LEU A 267 5.09 11.14 -8.67
CA LEU A 267 3.78 10.60 -8.27
C LEU A 267 2.96 11.71 -7.61
N ASP A 268 1.69 11.83 -7.99
CA ASP A 268 0.68 12.51 -7.17
C ASP A 268 0.00 11.45 -6.27
N TYR A 269 -0.57 11.85 -5.14
CA TYR A 269 -1.06 10.93 -4.09
C TYR A 269 -2.54 11.18 -3.77
N ALA A 270 -3.27 10.12 -3.47
CA ALA A 270 -4.63 10.16 -2.92
C ALA A 270 -4.86 9.03 -1.91
N THR A 271 -5.72 9.28 -0.94
CA THR A 271 -6.28 8.24 -0.05
C THR A 271 -7.44 7.53 -0.75
N ASN A 272 -7.85 6.36 -0.26
CA ASN A 272 -9.07 5.69 -0.74
C ASN A 272 -10.31 6.62 -0.60
N GLU A 273 -10.39 7.40 0.48
CA GLU A 273 -11.50 8.33 0.74
C GLU A 273 -11.60 9.44 -0.31
N ASP A 274 -10.49 9.87 -0.91
CA ASP A 274 -10.50 10.90 -1.94
C ASP A 274 -11.22 10.46 -3.21
N LEU A 275 -11.25 9.16 -3.52
CA LEU A 275 -12.02 8.63 -4.65
C LEU A 275 -13.52 8.58 -4.34
N GLU A 276 -13.91 8.45 -3.07
CA GLU A 276 -15.31 8.57 -2.64
C GLU A 276 -15.77 10.04 -2.67
N ARG A 277 -14.93 10.95 -2.15
CA ARG A 277 -15.20 12.40 -2.11
C ARG A 277 -15.14 13.08 -3.49
N HIS A 278 -14.26 12.59 -4.37
CA HIS A 278 -13.96 13.20 -5.65
C HIS A 278 -13.85 12.13 -6.75
N PRO A 279 -14.95 11.48 -7.16
CA PRO A 279 -14.93 10.35 -8.11
C PRO A 279 -14.37 10.72 -9.49
N ASP A 280 -14.36 12.01 -9.86
CA ASP A 280 -13.81 12.52 -11.12
C ASP A 280 -12.28 12.80 -11.05
N LEU A 281 -11.65 12.70 -9.87
CA LEU A 281 -10.21 12.94 -9.64
C LEU A 281 -9.33 12.14 -10.62
N LEU A 282 -9.71 10.88 -10.87
CA LEU A 282 -8.96 9.96 -11.71
C LEU A 282 -8.81 10.45 -13.16
N SER A 283 -9.79 11.20 -13.68
CA SER A 283 -9.80 11.70 -15.08
C SER A 283 -8.63 12.60 -15.44
N SER A 284 -7.94 13.18 -14.45
CA SER A 284 -6.77 14.04 -14.66
C SER A 284 -5.47 13.24 -14.90
N TYR A 285 -5.47 11.95 -14.58
CA TYR A 285 -4.28 11.10 -14.58
C TYR A 285 -4.29 10.10 -15.76
N ARG A 286 -3.10 9.77 -16.26
CA ARG A 286 -2.93 8.75 -17.29
C ARG A 286 -2.84 7.34 -16.71
N LEU A 287 -2.32 7.23 -15.49
CA LEU A 287 -2.13 5.97 -14.78
C LEU A 287 -2.56 6.11 -13.32
N VAL A 288 -3.33 5.14 -12.81
CA VAL A 288 -3.63 4.97 -11.39
C VAL A 288 -2.89 3.72 -10.89
N LEU A 289 -2.22 3.84 -9.74
CA LEU A 289 -1.50 2.76 -9.08
C LEU A 289 -2.20 2.37 -7.79
N SER A 290 -2.33 1.06 -7.58
CA SER A 290 -2.61 0.45 -6.28
C SER A 290 -1.43 -0.47 -5.95
N VAL A 291 -0.87 -0.34 -4.75
CA VAL A 291 0.41 -0.96 -4.35
C VAL A 291 0.27 -1.58 -2.97
N GLY A 292 0.79 -2.79 -2.79
CA GLY A 292 0.86 -3.45 -1.49
C GLY A 292 -0.32 -4.33 -1.16
N HIS A 293 -1.24 -3.79 -0.34
CA HIS A 293 -2.37 -4.55 0.19
C HIS A 293 -3.65 -3.69 0.27
N ASP A 294 -4.35 -3.59 -0.84
CA ASP A 294 -5.52 -2.72 -1.02
C ASP A 294 -6.83 -3.52 -0.99
N GLU A 295 -7.14 -4.15 0.16
CA GLU A 295 -8.22 -5.14 0.34
C GLU A 295 -9.62 -4.52 0.43
N TYR A 296 -9.76 -3.37 1.09
CA TYR A 296 -11.05 -2.84 1.55
C TYR A 296 -11.56 -1.66 0.70
N TRP A 297 -12.55 -1.92 -0.17
CA TRP A 297 -13.04 -0.95 -1.16
C TRP A 297 -14.53 -0.64 -1.02
N SER A 298 -14.89 0.63 -1.20
CA SER A 298 -16.29 1.05 -1.30
C SER A 298 -16.84 0.94 -2.71
N ALA A 299 -18.17 0.98 -2.81
CA ALA A 299 -18.86 0.98 -4.10
C ALA A 299 -18.59 2.25 -4.91
N GLY A 300 -18.45 3.40 -4.28
CA GLY A 300 -18.09 4.67 -4.94
C GLY A 300 -16.69 4.59 -5.54
N MET A 301 -15.66 4.33 -4.72
CA MET A 301 -14.27 4.11 -5.18
C MET A 301 -14.18 3.12 -6.34
N ARG A 302 -14.76 1.93 -6.19
CA ARG A 302 -14.68 0.88 -7.21
C ARG A 302 -15.33 1.30 -8.52
N THR A 303 -16.45 2.02 -8.45
CA THR A 303 -17.18 2.50 -9.62
C THR A 303 -16.48 3.69 -10.28
N ALA A 304 -15.80 4.54 -9.51
CA ALA A 304 -14.93 5.59 -10.03
C ALA A 304 -13.78 5.00 -10.86
N LEU A 305 -13.10 3.96 -10.37
CA LEU A 305 -12.02 3.31 -11.11
C LEU A 305 -12.50 2.52 -12.34
N ASP A 306 -13.59 1.75 -12.22
CA ASP A 306 -14.21 1.05 -13.36
C ASP A 306 -14.58 2.02 -14.49
N ARG A 307 -15.23 3.15 -14.15
CA ARG A 307 -15.56 4.24 -15.09
C ARG A 307 -14.31 4.85 -15.73
N TYR A 308 -13.25 5.06 -14.95
CA TYR A 308 -11.98 5.59 -15.44
C TYR A 308 -11.30 4.65 -16.45
N ILE A 309 -11.25 3.34 -16.16
CA ILE A 309 -10.67 2.34 -17.07
C ILE A 309 -11.50 2.25 -18.36
N ARG A 310 -12.84 2.23 -18.26
CA ARG A 310 -13.75 2.26 -19.42
C ARG A 310 -13.62 3.53 -20.28
N ALA A 311 -13.12 4.62 -19.72
CA ALA A 311 -12.82 5.85 -20.45
C ALA A 311 -11.42 5.87 -21.09
N GLY A 312 -10.68 4.74 -21.08
CA GLY A 312 -9.31 4.64 -21.60
C GLY A 312 -8.21 5.02 -20.60
N GLY A 313 -8.55 5.14 -19.32
CA GLY A 313 -7.59 5.30 -18.24
C GLY A 313 -6.79 4.02 -17.98
N ASN A 314 -5.52 4.14 -17.57
CA ASN A 314 -4.67 2.98 -17.30
C ASN A 314 -4.63 2.73 -15.78
N ALA A 315 -4.75 1.48 -15.35
CA ALA A 315 -4.55 1.08 -13.96
C ALA A 315 -3.46 0.01 -13.87
N ALA A 316 -2.63 0.05 -12.82
CA ALA A 316 -1.68 -1.01 -12.52
C ALA A 316 -1.76 -1.39 -11.04
N PHE A 317 -1.80 -2.70 -10.78
CA PHE A 317 -1.97 -3.29 -9.47
C PHE A 317 -0.66 -4.01 -9.10
N PHE A 318 0.11 -3.43 -8.19
CA PHE A 318 1.29 -4.03 -7.57
C PHE A 318 0.93 -4.51 -6.16
N SER A 319 -0.17 -5.24 -6.06
CA SER A 319 -0.84 -5.67 -4.83
C SER A 319 -1.45 -7.05 -5.06
N GLY A 320 -1.59 -7.84 -3.98
CA GLY A 320 -2.51 -8.97 -3.94
C GLY A 320 -3.75 -8.63 -3.11
N ASN A 321 -4.71 -9.56 -3.06
CA ASN A 321 -5.96 -9.44 -2.31
C ASN A 321 -6.74 -8.15 -2.66
N VAL A 322 -6.66 -7.71 -3.92
CA VAL A 322 -7.10 -6.38 -4.35
C VAL A 322 -8.61 -6.28 -4.40
N CYS A 323 -9.19 -5.26 -3.78
CA CYS A 323 -10.62 -4.97 -3.84
C CYS A 323 -11.48 -6.18 -3.43
N TYR A 324 -11.02 -6.99 -2.47
CA TYR A 324 -11.66 -8.24 -2.08
C TYR A 324 -12.88 -8.04 -1.17
N ARG A 325 -12.85 -7.02 -0.29
CA ARG A 325 -13.91 -6.75 0.69
C ARG A 325 -14.64 -5.43 0.45
N GLN A 326 -15.96 -5.48 0.67
CA GLN A 326 -16.86 -4.34 0.58
C GLN A 326 -16.89 -3.54 1.90
N VAL A 327 -16.81 -2.22 1.77
CA VAL A 327 -16.92 -1.28 2.89
C VAL A 327 -17.74 -0.04 2.54
N GLY A 328 -18.54 0.45 3.48
CA GLY A 328 -19.19 1.75 3.44
C GLY A 328 -18.27 2.82 4.01
N LEU A 329 -18.28 4.03 3.43
CA LEU A 329 -17.57 5.20 3.95
C LEU A 329 -18.59 6.23 4.48
N ASP A 330 -18.67 6.33 5.81
CA ASP A 330 -19.43 7.36 6.50
C ASP A 330 -18.56 8.62 6.60
N LEU A 331 -18.55 9.41 5.51
CA LEU A 331 -17.71 10.60 5.35
C LEU A 331 -17.99 11.72 6.38
N PRO A 332 -19.25 11.96 6.84
CA PRO A 332 -19.52 12.93 7.92
C PRO A 332 -18.96 12.53 9.28
N HIS A 333 -18.99 11.25 9.64
CA HIS A 333 -18.47 10.77 10.94
C HIS A 333 -17.04 10.23 10.87
N LEU A 334 -16.44 10.20 9.67
CA LEU A 334 -15.12 9.64 9.38
C LEU A 334 -15.00 8.19 9.89
N ARG A 335 -15.85 7.31 9.35
CA ARG A 335 -15.85 5.86 9.65
C ARG A 335 -15.88 5.00 8.40
N LEU A 336 -15.34 3.80 8.56
CA LEU A 336 -15.36 2.68 7.62
C LEU A 336 -16.27 1.59 8.19
N THR A 337 -17.28 1.14 7.45
CA THR A 337 -18.22 0.09 7.89
C THR A 337 -18.04 -1.15 7.03
N LEU A 338 -17.98 -2.35 7.63
CA LEU A 338 -17.95 -3.60 6.88
C LEU A 338 -19.35 -3.94 6.34
N GLU A 339 -19.47 -4.02 5.01
CA GLU A 339 -20.72 -4.32 4.31
C GLU A 339 -20.98 -5.82 4.31
N GLY A 340 -21.62 -6.30 5.37
CA GLY A 340 -21.76 -7.72 5.67
C GLY A 340 -20.87 -8.13 6.84
N GLU A 341 -20.31 -9.34 6.77
CA GLU A 341 -19.51 -9.94 7.84
C GLU A 341 -18.22 -10.58 7.30
N MET A 342 -17.23 -10.78 8.18
CA MET A 342 -15.93 -11.39 7.82
C MET A 342 -16.01 -12.88 7.45
N ASP A 343 -17.18 -13.52 7.61
CA ASP A 343 -17.43 -14.92 7.26
C ASP A 343 -17.61 -15.20 5.75
N GLY A 344 -17.44 -14.16 4.92
CA GLY A 344 -17.52 -14.24 3.46
C GLY A 344 -18.66 -13.41 2.87
N ARG A 345 -19.65 -12.97 3.67
CA ARG A 345 -20.72 -12.10 3.17
C ARG A 345 -20.22 -10.73 2.69
N ALA A 346 -19.11 -10.23 3.23
CA ALA A 346 -18.51 -8.97 2.79
C ALA A 346 -17.68 -9.06 1.49
N LEU A 347 -17.53 -10.24 0.88
CA LEU A 347 -16.74 -10.38 -0.35
C LEU A 347 -17.45 -9.79 -1.56
N TRP A 348 -16.72 -9.06 -2.40
CA TRP A 348 -17.23 -8.56 -3.68
C TRP A 348 -17.66 -9.69 -4.62
N SER A 349 -16.95 -10.82 -4.56
CA SER A 349 -17.21 -12.07 -5.27
C SER A 349 -18.30 -12.97 -4.63
N HIS A 350 -19.00 -12.54 -3.56
CA HIS A 350 -20.02 -13.36 -2.90
C HIS A 350 -21.23 -13.65 -3.81
N ARG A 351 -21.40 -14.91 -4.22
CA ARG A 351 -22.39 -15.35 -5.24
C ARG A 351 -23.85 -15.05 -4.90
N GLN A 352 -24.21 -15.02 -3.61
CA GLN A 352 -25.56 -14.69 -3.12
C GLN A 352 -25.66 -13.24 -2.62
N GLY A 353 -24.59 -12.45 -2.78
CA GLY A 353 -24.51 -11.03 -2.42
C GLY A 353 -24.41 -10.17 -3.67
N VAL A 354 -23.51 -9.18 -3.65
CA VAL A 354 -23.31 -8.24 -4.78
C VAL A 354 -22.85 -8.94 -6.06
N ASN A 355 -22.20 -10.11 -5.96
CA ASN A 355 -21.72 -10.93 -7.07
C ASN A 355 -21.00 -10.13 -8.19
N ARG A 356 -20.12 -9.21 -7.78
CA ARG A 356 -19.30 -8.37 -8.65
C ARG A 356 -17.83 -8.77 -8.42
N PRO A 357 -17.36 -9.94 -8.88
CA PRO A 357 -16.00 -10.42 -8.58
C PRO A 357 -14.92 -9.45 -9.05
N GLU A 358 -13.76 -9.53 -8.40
CA GLU A 358 -12.63 -8.60 -8.54
C GLU A 358 -12.04 -8.66 -9.96
N ASN A 359 -12.08 -9.85 -10.56
CA ASN A 359 -11.81 -10.14 -11.98
C ASN A 359 -12.42 -9.13 -12.97
N LEU A 360 -13.62 -8.61 -12.70
CA LEU A 360 -14.29 -7.64 -13.60
C LEU A 360 -13.59 -6.27 -13.67
N LEU A 361 -12.67 -5.99 -12.74
CA LEU A 361 -11.92 -4.73 -12.61
C LEU A 361 -10.43 -4.91 -12.89
N THR A 362 -9.81 -5.89 -12.24
CA THR A 362 -8.36 -6.15 -12.29
C THR A 362 -7.99 -7.26 -13.28
N GLY A 363 -8.95 -8.11 -13.63
CA GLY A 363 -8.76 -9.37 -14.34
C GLY A 363 -8.26 -10.55 -13.48
N VAL A 364 -8.03 -10.34 -12.17
CA VAL A 364 -7.61 -11.36 -11.20
C VAL A 364 -8.34 -11.23 -9.86
N SER A 365 -8.41 -12.31 -9.09
CA SER A 365 -9.05 -12.35 -7.78
C SER A 365 -8.31 -13.29 -6.84
N PHE A 366 -8.31 -12.93 -5.56
CA PHE A 366 -7.82 -13.78 -4.48
C PHE A 366 -8.58 -15.11 -4.39
N CYS A 367 -9.83 -15.20 -4.87
CA CYS A 367 -10.57 -16.45 -4.95
C CYS A 367 -9.89 -17.53 -5.80
N TYR A 368 -9.07 -17.13 -6.77
CA TYR A 368 -8.28 -18.01 -7.65
C TYR A 368 -6.78 -17.99 -7.31
N GLY A 369 -6.38 -17.13 -6.37
CA GLY A 369 -5.01 -16.88 -5.94
C GLY A 369 -4.46 -17.85 -4.89
N ALA A 370 -3.36 -17.44 -4.24
CA ALA A 370 -2.73 -18.21 -3.17
C ALA A 370 -2.03 -17.30 -2.13
N ILE A 371 -1.65 -17.92 -1.01
CA ILE A 371 -0.86 -17.32 0.07
C ILE A 371 0.51 -17.96 0.08
N HIS A 372 1.57 -17.16 0.15
CA HIS A 372 2.95 -17.62 0.25
C HIS A 372 3.68 -16.85 1.36
N PRO A 373 4.20 -17.50 2.42
CA PRO A 373 4.87 -16.79 3.50
C PRO A 373 6.17 -16.11 3.04
N ASP A 374 6.90 -16.75 2.12
CA ASP A 374 8.13 -16.24 1.51
C ASP A 374 7.87 -15.86 0.04
N PRO A 375 8.44 -14.76 -0.49
CA PRO A 375 8.33 -14.40 -1.89
C PRO A 375 8.88 -15.49 -2.82
N ILE A 376 8.04 -15.99 -3.72
CA ILE A 376 8.44 -16.95 -4.76
C ILE A 376 8.66 -16.27 -6.11
N PRO A 377 9.47 -16.88 -7.00
CA PRO A 377 9.59 -16.45 -8.39
C PRO A 377 8.42 -16.97 -9.24
N TYR A 378 8.23 -16.36 -10.40
CA TYR A 378 7.23 -16.76 -11.40
C TYR A 378 7.89 -17.14 -12.73
N THR A 379 7.23 -17.97 -13.54
CA THR A 379 7.67 -18.28 -14.90
C THR A 379 6.98 -17.34 -15.87
N ILE A 380 7.75 -16.64 -16.70
CA ILE A 380 7.24 -15.81 -17.80
C ILE A 380 6.99 -16.69 -19.02
N TYR A 381 5.79 -16.62 -19.60
CA TYR A 381 5.37 -17.44 -20.75
C TYR A 381 5.32 -16.68 -22.07
N GLN A 382 5.29 -15.35 -22.04
CA GLN A 382 5.31 -14.49 -23.22
C GLN A 382 6.52 -13.53 -23.22
N PRO A 383 7.77 -14.05 -23.25
CA PRO A 383 8.99 -13.23 -23.12
C PRO A 383 9.21 -12.23 -24.27
N GLN A 384 8.46 -12.35 -25.37
CA GLN A 384 8.42 -11.39 -26.48
C GLN A 384 7.48 -10.19 -26.25
N HIS A 385 6.66 -10.21 -25.19
CA HIS A 385 5.79 -9.09 -24.85
C HIS A 385 6.63 -7.86 -24.46
N TRP A 386 6.25 -6.67 -24.94
CA TRP A 386 7.04 -5.44 -24.81
C TRP A 386 7.40 -5.06 -23.36
N LEU A 387 6.59 -5.49 -22.38
CA LEU A 387 6.90 -5.37 -20.94
C LEU A 387 8.28 -5.92 -20.57
N PHE A 388 8.70 -7.00 -21.24
CA PHE A 388 9.96 -7.71 -20.99
C PHE A 388 11.08 -7.27 -21.95
N GLU A 389 10.84 -6.25 -22.80
CA GLU A 389 11.87 -5.68 -23.65
C GLU A 389 13.06 -5.24 -22.78
N GLY A 390 14.27 -5.60 -23.21
CA GLY A 390 15.51 -5.34 -22.48
C GLY A 390 15.88 -6.35 -21.38
N LEU A 391 14.96 -7.19 -20.87
CA LEU A 391 15.30 -8.21 -19.86
C LEU A 391 16.21 -9.31 -20.41
N TRP A 392 15.97 -9.72 -21.64
CA TRP A 392 16.70 -10.82 -22.29
C TRP A 392 17.14 -10.43 -23.70
N PRO A 393 18.37 -9.90 -23.84
CA PRO A 393 18.98 -9.70 -25.15
C PRO A 393 18.98 -11.01 -25.96
N GLY A 394 18.32 -11.00 -27.12
CA GLY A 394 18.21 -12.17 -28.03
C GLY A 394 16.90 -12.95 -27.98
N GLY A 395 15.95 -12.59 -27.10
CA GLY A 395 14.69 -13.33 -26.94
C GLY A 395 14.85 -14.64 -26.15
N GLY A 396 13.73 -15.22 -25.70
CA GLY A 396 13.76 -16.33 -24.74
C GLY A 396 12.67 -17.37 -24.93
N LYS A 397 12.92 -18.57 -24.41
CA LYS A 397 11.88 -19.52 -23.99
C LYS A 397 11.32 -19.11 -22.62
N PRO A 398 10.19 -19.66 -22.17
CA PRO A 398 9.68 -19.43 -20.83
C PRO A 398 10.74 -19.69 -19.75
N LYS A 399 10.87 -18.75 -18.79
CA LYS A 399 11.93 -18.73 -17.77
C LYS A 399 11.43 -18.16 -16.46
N GLN A 400 12.02 -18.64 -15.37
CA GLN A 400 11.77 -18.19 -14.02
C GLN A 400 12.41 -16.81 -13.74
N PHE A 401 11.66 -15.91 -13.10
CA PHE A 401 12.05 -14.52 -12.81
C PHE A 401 11.25 -13.98 -11.59
N PRO A 402 11.77 -12.99 -10.83
CA PRO A 402 13.20 -12.74 -10.63
C PRO A 402 13.82 -13.88 -9.81
N GLN A 403 15.14 -14.07 -9.83
CA GLN A 403 15.79 -15.22 -9.16
C GLN A 403 15.58 -15.28 -7.63
N VAL A 404 15.28 -14.15 -6.98
CA VAL A 404 15.11 -14.04 -5.52
C VAL A 404 13.63 -14.16 -5.10
N GLY A 405 12.71 -14.23 -6.06
CA GLY A 405 11.26 -14.19 -5.81
C GLY A 405 10.72 -12.78 -5.52
N CYS A 406 9.45 -12.57 -5.86
CA CYS A 406 8.74 -11.30 -5.60
C CYS A 406 7.21 -11.46 -5.47
N ILE A 407 6.71 -12.70 -5.54
CA ILE A 407 5.29 -13.03 -5.49
C ILE A 407 5.05 -13.73 -4.16
N GLY A 408 4.46 -13.02 -3.19
CA GLY A 408 4.40 -13.49 -1.81
C GLY A 408 3.38 -12.73 -0.98
N TYR A 409 3.28 -13.14 0.28
CA TYR A 409 2.21 -12.82 1.21
C TYR A 409 0.84 -13.25 0.68
N GLU A 410 0.16 -12.42 -0.09
CA GLU A 410 -1.12 -12.70 -0.75
C GLU A 410 -1.00 -12.37 -2.24
N CYS A 411 -1.54 -13.23 -3.10
CA CYS A 411 -1.36 -13.14 -4.54
C CYS A 411 -2.63 -13.57 -5.27
N ASP A 412 -3.09 -12.77 -6.22
CA ASP A 412 -4.33 -13.03 -6.96
C ASP A 412 -4.10 -13.99 -8.14
N GLY A 413 -5.20 -14.53 -8.69
CA GLY A 413 -5.17 -15.47 -9.82
C GLY A 413 -6.40 -15.34 -10.72
N CYS A 414 -6.47 -16.16 -11.76
CA CYS A 414 -7.67 -16.35 -12.59
C CYS A 414 -7.81 -17.82 -12.97
N ASP A 415 -9.02 -18.26 -13.35
CA ASP A 415 -9.22 -19.58 -13.96
C ASP A 415 -8.57 -19.61 -15.35
N PHE A 416 -7.77 -20.64 -15.63
CA PHE A 416 -6.93 -20.74 -16.83
C PHE A 416 -6.81 -22.18 -17.33
N GLU A 417 -6.35 -22.32 -18.56
CA GLU A 417 -6.08 -23.61 -19.20
C GLU A 417 -4.75 -23.59 -19.96
N TRP A 418 -4.20 -24.77 -20.24
CA TRP A 418 -2.92 -24.93 -20.93
C TRP A 418 -3.13 -25.08 -22.43
N VAL A 419 -2.80 -24.05 -23.19
CA VAL A 419 -2.86 -24.04 -24.65
C VAL A 419 -1.43 -23.95 -25.19
N SER A 420 -1.00 -24.95 -25.97
CA SER A 420 0.34 -25.01 -26.58
C SER A 420 1.50 -24.73 -25.58
N CYS A 421 1.40 -25.31 -24.37
CA CYS A 421 2.34 -25.15 -23.25
C CYS A 421 2.44 -23.73 -22.64
N ALA A 422 1.48 -22.85 -22.92
CA ALA A 422 1.30 -21.56 -22.24
C ALA A 422 -0.03 -21.54 -21.46
N PRO A 423 -0.10 -20.82 -20.32
CA PRO A 423 -1.36 -20.58 -19.63
C PRO A 423 -2.17 -19.52 -20.40
N VAL A 424 -3.44 -19.80 -20.64
CA VAL A 424 -4.41 -18.88 -21.27
C VAL A 424 -5.60 -18.76 -20.33
N ALA A 425 -6.06 -17.53 -20.06
CA ALA A 425 -7.22 -17.30 -19.21
C ALA A 425 -8.45 -17.99 -19.82
N SER A 426 -9.25 -18.63 -18.98
CA SER A 426 -10.44 -19.36 -19.43
C SER A 426 -11.67 -18.46 -19.58
N HIS A 427 -11.65 -17.28 -18.97
CA HIS A 427 -12.73 -16.30 -18.88
C HIS A 427 -14.00 -16.79 -18.15
N ARG A 428 -14.05 -18.05 -17.68
CA ARG A 428 -15.20 -18.66 -16.98
C ARG A 428 -15.50 -18.03 -15.62
N ASP A 429 -14.52 -17.33 -15.06
CA ASP A 429 -14.53 -16.63 -13.78
C ASP A 429 -14.80 -15.11 -13.93
N GLY A 430 -15.11 -14.64 -15.14
CA GLY A 430 -15.33 -13.23 -15.44
C GLY A 430 -14.05 -12.44 -15.74
N THR A 431 -12.89 -13.08 -15.85
CA THR A 431 -11.66 -12.43 -16.33
C THR A 431 -11.84 -11.96 -17.79
N PRO A 432 -11.53 -10.69 -18.14
CA PRO A 432 -11.84 -10.10 -19.45
C PRO A 432 -11.32 -10.90 -20.65
N GLY A 433 -12.08 -10.93 -21.76
CA GLY A 433 -11.75 -11.71 -22.96
C GLY A 433 -10.41 -11.36 -23.66
N ASN A 434 -9.87 -10.18 -23.38
CA ASN A 434 -8.57 -9.71 -23.89
C ASN A 434 -7.42 -9.88 -22.87
N PHE A 435 -7.67 -10.52 -21.73
CA PHE A 435 -6.71 -10.71 -20.65
C PHE A 435 -5.60 -11.70 -21.06
N GLN A 436 -4.34 -11.32 -20.84
CA GLN A 436 -3.17 -12.14 -21.16
C GLN A 436 -2.41 -12.55 -19.91
N ILE A 437 -2.20 -13.85 -19.75
CA ILE A 437 -1.28 -14.37 -18.72
C ILE A 437 0.14 -14.25 -19.29
N LEU A 438 0.90 -13.29 -18.78
CA LEU A 438 2.30 -13.09 -19.14
C LEU A 438 3.24 -13.94 -18.27
N GLY A 439 2.87 -14.22 -17.03
CA GLY A 439 3.58 -15.12 -16.13
C GLY A 439 2.68 -15.83 -15.11
N LEU A 440 3.20 -16.92 -14.53
CA LEU A 440 2.51 -17.75 -13.54
C LEU A 440 3.50 -18.15 -12.44
N ALA A 441 3.12 -18.00 -11.18
CA ALA A 441 3.84 -18.51 -10.04
C ALA A 441 3.17 -19.81 -9.55
N SER A 442 3.96 -20.83 -9.21
CA SER A 442 3.43 -22.11 -8.75
C SER A 442 2.80 -21.96 -7.37
N GLY A 443 1.48 -22.06 -7.28
CA GLY A 443 0.73 -21.86 -6.04
C GLY A 443 1.09 -22.86 -4.93
N GLY A 444 1.32 -22.34 -3.73
CA GLY A 444 1.59 -23.09 -2.51
C GLY A 444 0.29 -23.49 -1.82
N CYS A 445 0.22 -24.76 -1.37
CA CYS A 445 -0.97 -25.28 -0.72
C CYS A 445 -1.02 -24.89 0.77
N GLY A 446 -1.37 -23.63 1.06
CA GLY A 446 -1.77 -23.21 2.42
C GLY A 446 -3.03 -23.96 2.89
N ASN A 447 -3.14 -24.22 4.21
CA ASN A 447 -4.10 -25.15 4.84
C ASN A 447 -5.62 -24.81 4.74
N MET A 448 -6.07 -24.04 3.74
CA MET A 448 -7.50 -23.92 3.44
C MET A 448 -8.02 -25.24 2.82
N LYS A 449 -9.17 -25.72 3.31
CA LYS A 449 -9.69 -27.06 2.98
C LYS A 449 -9.87 -27.28 1.46
N ARG A 450 -9.61 -28.52 1.03
CA ARG A 450 -9.46 -29.01 -0.36
C ARG A 450 -10.76 -29.02 -1.22
N SER A 451 -11.63 -28.02 -1.15
CA SER A 451 -12.93 -28.05 -1.85
C SER A 451 -13.03 -27.22 -3.14
N CYS A 452 -11.96 -26.49 -3.53
CA CYS A 452 -11.95 -25.71 -4.78
C CYS A 452 -10.69 -26.01 -5.61
N ILE A 453 -10.90 -25.97 -6.92
CA ILE A 453 -10.01 -26.16 -8.09
C ILE A 453 -8.56 -25.67 -7.86
N GLN A 454 -7.59 -26.32 -8.54
CA GLN A 454 -6.14 -26.09 -8.41
C GLN A 454 -5.76 -24.60 -8.36
N ARG A 455 -5.39 -24.13 -7.17
CA ARG A 455 -5.04 -22.73 -6.91
C ARG A 455 -3.63 -22.43 -7.40
N HIS A 456 -3.49 -21.42 -8.24
CA HIS A 456 -2.21 -20.94 -8.78
C HIS A 456 -2.18 -19.42 -8.68
N SER A 457 -1.04 -18.83 -8.29
CA SER A 457 -0.88 -17.38 -8.31
C SER A 457 -0.52 -16.93 -9.73
N SER A 458 -1.36 -16.10 -10.34
CA SER A 458 -1.13 -15.61 -11.70
C SER A 458 -0.45 -14.25 -11.67
N VAL A 459 0.78 -14.18 -12.19
CA VAL A 459 1.46 -12.90 -12.45
C VAL A 459 0.99 -12.40 -13.81
N ALA A 460 -0.25 -11.98 -13.85
CA ALA A 460 -0.83 -11.37 -15.03
C ALA A 460 -0.52 -9.87 -15.05
N MET A 461 -0.29 -9.35 -16.25
CA MET A 461 -0.34 -7.92 -16.50
C MET A 461 -1.14 -7.72 -17.78
N THR A 462 -2.18 -6.90 -17.71
CA THR A 462 -3.11 -6.67 -18.82
C THR A 462 -2.69 -5.47 -19.65
N ASP A 463 -2.81 -5.57 -20.98
CA ASP A 463 -3.12 -4.41 -21.81
C ASP A 463 -4.65 -4.28 -21.80
N LEU A 464 -5.20 -3.62 -20.78
CA LEU A 464 -6.64 -3.47 -20.55
C LEU A 464 -7.26 -2.49 -21.58
N ARG A 465 -7.26 -2.87 -22.85
CA ARG A 465 -7.96 -2.17 -23.93
C ARG A 465 -9.46 -2.42 -23.87
N LEU A 466 -10.16 -1.75 -22.95
CA LEU A 466 -11.60 -1.58 -23.06
C LEU A 466 -11.88 -0.46 -24.07
N GLY A 467 -12.10 -0.84 -25.33
CA GLY A 467 -12.23 0.12 -26.43
C GLY A 467 -12.46 -0.51 -27.80
N GLU A 468 -13.36 -1.49 -27.92
CA GLU A 468 -14.03 -1.75 -29.19
C GLU A 468 -15.37 -1.00 -29.22
N GLU A 469 -15.74 -0.51 -30.40
CA GLU A 469 -16.94 0.30 -30.71
C GLU A 469 -17.06 1.70 -30.08
N ILE A 470 -16.18 2.63 -30.48
CA ILE A 470 -16.62 3.99 -30.82
C ILE A 470 -16.11 4.35 -32.23
N CYS A 471 -17.03 4.58 -33.15
CA CYS A 471 -16.74 4.86 -34.56
C CYS A 471 -15.80 6.06 -34.81
N GLY A 472 -14.90 5.90 -35.79
CA GLY A 472 -14.62 6.97 -36.75
C GLY A 472 -13.55 8.00 -36.39
N ARG A 473 -12.61 7.71 -35.48
CA ARG A 473 -11.37 8.53 -35.34
C ARG A 473 -10.13 7.64 -35.24
N GLU A 474 -9.18 7.88 -36.15
CA GLU A 474 -7.91 7.18 -36.22
C GLU A 474 -7.14 7.24 -34.88
N PRO A 475 -6.50 6.13 -34.45
CA PRO A 475 -5.78 6.07 -33.18
C PRO A 475 -4.56 6.98 -33.18
N ARG A 476 -4.68 8.13 -32.51
CA ARG A 476 -3.56 9.06 -32.30
C ARG A 476 -2.66 8.57 -31.17
N CYS A 477 -1.74 7.66 -31.48
CA CYS A 477 -0.49 7.62 -30.73
C CYS A 477 0.16 9.02 -30.75
N TRP A 478 0.71 9.47 -29.62
CA TRP A 478 1.58 10.66 -29.60
C TRP A 478 2.88 10.37 -28.84
N VAL A 479 4.08 10.63 -29.38
CA VAL A 479 4.55 10.55 -30.79
C VAL A 479 6.09 10.64 -30.75
N CYS A 480 6.80 9.98 -31.68
CA CYS A 480 8.21 10.31 -31.95
C CYS A 480 8.27 11.45 -32.97
N GLY A 481 9.15 12.44 -32.73
CA GLY A 481 9.35 13.59 -33.62
C GLY A 481 9.75 13.22 -35.07
N PRO A 482 9.74 14.21 -35.98
CA PRO A 482 9.62 13.99 -37.42
C PRO A 482 10.83 13.28 -38.03
N LYS A 483 10.55 12.37 -38.99
CA LYS A 483 11.55 11.98 -39.99
C LYS A 483 11.84 13.17 -40.89
N LYS A 484 13.12 13.48 -41.11
CA LYS A 484 13.54 14.21 -42.31
C LYS A 484 13.51 13.26 -43.49
N GLU A 485 12.94 13.70 -44.60
CA GLU A 485 13.22 13.14 -45.92
C GLU A 485 14.58 13.65 -46.42
N GLN A 486 15.37 12.74 -46.96
CA GLN A 486 16.55 12.87 -47.82
C GLN A 486 17.05 11.42 -47.99
N SER A 487 17.10 10.82 -49.18
CA SER A 487 16.95 11.31 -50.56
C SER A 487 15.98 10.45 -51.37
#